data_AF-A0A7C7ASL7-F1
#
_entry.id   AF-A0A7C7ASL7-F1
#
_cell.length_a   1.000
_cell.length_b   1.000
_cell.length_c   1.000
_cell.angle_alpha   90.00
_cell.angle_beta   90.00
_cell.angle_gamma   90.00
#
_symmetry.space_group_name_H-M   'P 1'
#
loop_
_entity.id
_entity.type
_entity.pdbx_description
1 polymer ?
#
loop_
_entity_poly.entity_id
_entity_poly.type
_entity_poly.pdbx_seq_one_letter_code
_entity_poly.pdbx_strand_id
1 'polypeptide(L)'
;MKKKHFLKEVVALGATLFVLASLARQGNRLIDTAFNRVAFPANGSIFESFKAYFTAVTALVLIEYVVAFEYPNNYLLSRVVSSLVMMAITAFIFALYYLIGYRTFTAVFWHAVCLVSIIGGQYVAYRIQRRKELRFSLHLGLAQYLVTASLIIVFTQLSPSGFLFTWFR
;
A
#
# COMPACT_ATOMS: atom_id res chain seq x y z
N MET A 1 26.47 -9.85 4.60
CA MET A 1 25.71 -8.79 3.87
C MET A 1 24.22 -9.10 3.63
N LYS A 2 23.79 -10.31 3.20
CA LYS A 2 22.36 -10.58 2.85
C LYS A 2 21.35 -10.33 3.99
N LYS A 3 21.68 -10.69 5.24
CA LYS A 3 20.79 -10.46 6.42
C LYS A 3 20.57 -8.98 6.75
N LYS A 4 21.61 -8.13 6.63
CA LYS A 4 21.53 -6.68 6.94
C LYS A 4 20.60 -5.94 5.97
N HIS A 5 20.66 -6.26 4.67
CA HIS A 5 19.74 -5.69 3.69
C HIS A 5 18.30 -6.15 3.87
N PHE A 6 18.10 -7.42 4.24
CA PHE A 6 16.76 -7.94 4.55
C PHE A 6 16.13 -7.23 5.76
N LEU A 7 16.89 -7.06 6.84
CA LEU A 7 16.42 -6.35 8.04
C LEU A 7 16.06 -4.89 7.71
N LYS A 8 16.87 -4.20 6.90
CA LYS A 8 16.56 -2.83 6.46
C LYS A 8 15.25 -2.77 5.66
N GLU A 9 15.12 -3.58 4.61
CA GLU A 9 13.96 -3.52 3.70
C GLU A 9 12.67 -4.04 4.33
N VAL A 10 12.72 -5.17 5.05
CA VAL A 10 11.50 -5.80 5.56
C VAL A 10 11.10 -5.27 6.93
N VAL A 11 12.07 -5.04 7.82
CA VAL A 11 11.76 -4.63 9.19
C VAL A 11 11.73 -3.11 9.32
N ALA A 12 12.82 -2.41 8.96
CA ALA A 12 12.87 -0.96 9.17
C ALA A 12 11.90 -0.21 8.24
N LEU A 13 11.97 -0.46 6.92
CA LEU A 13 11.07 0.19 5.97
C LEU A 13 9.63 -0.32 6.10
N GLY A 14 9.43 -1.58 6.50
CA GLY A 14 8.11 -2.09 6.89
C GLY A 14 7.51 -1.32 8.07
N ALA A 15 8.30 -1.10 9.13
CA ALA A 15 7.86 -0.31 10.27
C ALA A 15 7.56 1.15 9.89
N THR A 16 8.41 1.78 9.06
CA THR A 16 8.17 3.13 8.53
C THR A 16 6.86 3.18 7.74
N LEU A 17 6.62 2.21 6.85
CA LEU A 17 5.36 2.15 6.09
C LEU A 17 4.14 1.93 6.97
N PHE A 18 4.26 1.13 8.02
CA PHE A 18 3.17 0.92 8.96
C PHE A 18 2.79 2.22 9.67
N VAL A 19 3.78 3.00 10.11
CA VAL A 19 3.56 4.32 10.69
C VAL A 19 2.93 5.26 9.66
N LEU A 20 3.48 5.35 8.45
CA LEU A 20 2.96 6.21 7.38
C LEU A 20 1.53 5.84 6.98
N ALA A 21 1.20 4.56 6.88
CA ALA A 21 -0.15 4.09 6.57
C ALA A 21 -1.14 4.43 7.70
N SER A 22 -0.71 4.32 8.95
CA SER A 22 -1.50 4.69 10.12
C SER A 22 -1.75 6.20 10.19
N LEU A 23 -0.76 7.01 9.82
CA LEU A 23 -0.90 8.46 9.68
C LEU A 23 -1.80 8.83 8.51
N ALA A 24 -1.62 8.19 7.34
CA ALA A 24 -2.43 8.42 6.16
C ALA A 24 -3.92 8.19 6.48
N ARG A 25 -4.26 7.13 7.22
CA ARG A 25 -5.63 6.85 7.68
C ARG A 25 -6.26 7.98 8.49
N GLN A 26 -5.47 8.81 9.15
CA GLN A 26 -5.93 9.97 9.91
C GLN A 26 -5.89 11.28 9.10
N GLY A 27 -5.19 11.30 7.96
CA GLY A 27 -4.93 12.52 7.18
C GLY A 27 -6.19 13.29 6.78
N ASN A 28 -7.25 12.59 6.35
CA ASN A 28 -8.50 13.24 5.95
C ASN A 28 -9.23 13.93 7.13
N ARG A 29 -8.96 13.53 8.38
CA ARG A 29 -9.53 14.18 9.58
C ARG A 29 -8.81 15.46 9.98
N LEU A 30 -7.55 15.60 9.58
CA LEU A 30 -6.70 16.72 9.99
C LEU A 30 -6.96 17.97 9.12
N ILE A 31 -7.25 17.78 7.83
CA ILE A 31 -7.44 18.87 6.87
C ILE A 31 -8.53 18.43 5.88
N ASP A 32 -9.72 19.03 5.94
CA ASP A 32 -10.83 18.70 5.02
C ASP A 32 -10.73 19.52 3.73
N THR A 33 -10.04 18.96 2.72
CA THR A 33 -9.94 19.54 1.37
C THR A 33 -10.32 18.51 0.31
N ALA A 34 -10.72 18.98 -0.87
CA ALA A 34 -11.07 18.11 -2.00
C ALA A 34 -9.91 17.17 -2.38
N PHE A 35 -8.66 17.67 -2.34
CA PHE A 35 -7.47 16.86 -2.56
C PHE A 35 -7.32 15.76 -1.50
N ASN A 36 -7.54 16.07 -0.23
CA ASN A 36 -7.37 15.10 0.85
C ASN A 36 -8.40 13.98 0.81
N ARG A 37 -9.62 14.23 0.34
CA ARG A 37 -10.62 13.18 0.15
C ARG A 37 -10.22 12.16 -0.92
N VAL A 38 -9.41 12.59 -1.90
CA VAL A 38 -8.88 11.73 -2.96
C VAL A 38 -7.60 11.02 -2.50
N ALA A 39 -6.69 11.74 -1.84
CA ALA A 39 -5.38 11.22 -1.45
C ALA A 39 -5.40 10.40 -0.15
N PHE A 40 -6.28 10.73 0.79
CA PHE A 40 -6.35 10.09 2.10
C PHE A 40 -7.62 9.26 2.27
N PRO A 41 -7.58 8.21 3.12
CA PRO A 41 -8.73 7.43 3.49
C PRO A 41 -9.84 8.27 4.15
N ALA A 42 -11.06 8.21 3.61
CA ALA A 42 -12.24 8.88 4.15
C ALA A 42 -13.09 7.97 5.04
N ASN A 43 -13.06 6.66 4.82
CA ASN A 43 -13.85 5.69 5.59
C ASN A 43 -13.10 4.36 5.84
N GLY A 44 -13.76 3.38 6.44
CA GLY A 44 -13.18 2.10 6.84
C GLY A 44 -13.19 1.00 5.77
N SER A 45 -13.43 1.31 4.50
CA SER A 45 -13.59 0.30 3.46
C SER A 45 -12.24 -0.27 2.97
N ILE A 46 -12.35 -1.34 2.16
CA ILE A 46 -11.18 -2.00 1.58
C ILE A 46 -10.42 -1.09 0.60
N PHE A 47 -11.13 -0.34 -0.23
CA PHE A 47 -10.51 0.56 -1.19
C PHE A 47 -9.87 1.78 -0.50
N GLU A 48 -10.45 2.23 0.60
CA GLU A 48 -9.81 3.23 1.46
C GLU A 48 -8.52 2.69 2.11
N SER A 49 -8.47 1.38 2.42
CA SER A 49 -7.22 0.75 2.85
C SER A 49 -6.17 0.72 1.74
N PHE A 50 -6.58 0.58 0.47
CA PHE A 50 -5.67 0.68 -0.67
C PHE A 50 -5.11 2.09 -0.82
N LYS A 51 -5.94 3.14 -0.62
CA LYS A 51 -5.46 4.53 -0.54
C LYS A 51 -4.43 4.70 0.57
N ALA A 52 -4.67 4.14 1.75
CA ALA A 52 -3.71 4.21 2.86
C ALA A 52 -2.33 3.65 2.46
N TYR A 53 -2.29 2.47 1.85
CA TYR A 53 -1.03 1.86 1.39
C TYR A 53 -0.37 2.66 0.28
N PHE A 54 -1.14 3.07 -0.72
CA PHE A 54 -0.61 3.81 -1.87
C PHE A 54 -0.02 5.16 -1.45
N THR A 55 -0.72 5.89 -0.60
CA THR A 55 -0.27 7.17 -0.06
C THR A 55 0.95 7.00 0.85
N ALA A 56 0.98 5.97 1.69
CA ALA A 56 2.15 5.65 2.52
C ALA A 56 3.38 5.30 1.67
N VAL A 57 3.21 4.49 0.63
CA VAL A 57 4.29 4.15 -0.30
C VAL A 57 4.77 5.38 -1.08
N THR A 58 3.86 6.23 -1.53
CA THR A 58 4.19 7.48 -2.20
C THR A 58 5.00 8.40 -1.29
N ALA A 59 4.55 8.58 -0.04
CA ALA A 59 5.27 9.36 0.95
C ALA A 59 6.65 8.77 1.24
N LEU A 60 6.77 7.45 1.36
CA LEU A 60 8.06 6.78 1.53
C LEU A 60 9.00 7.06 0.36
N VAL A 61 8.52 6.91 -0.88
CA VAL A 61 9.32 7.17 -2.09
C VAL A 61 9.80 8.63 -2.11
N LEU A 62 8.95 9.59 -1.76
CA LEU A 62 9.32 11.01 -1.68
C LEU A 62 10.37 11.26 -0.58
N ILE A 63 10.18 10.71 0.62
CA ILE A 63 11.13 10.82 1.74
C ILE A 63 12.49 10.22 1.33
N GLU A 64 12.49 9.01 0.78
CA GLU A 64 13.73 8.34 0.38
C GLU A 64 14.42 9.07 -0.77
N TYR A 65 13.68 9.68 -1.71
CA TYR A 65 14.28 10.50 -2.78
C TYR A 65 14.99 11.76 -2.25
N VAL A 66 14.48 12.37 -1.18
CA VAL A 66 15.11 13.54 -0.54
C VAL A 66 16.32 13.13 0.32
N VAL A 67 16.27 11.96 0.97
CA VAL A 67 17.30 11.52 1.92
C VAL A 67 18.45 10.75 1.27
N ALA A 68 18.22 10.04 0.16
CA ALA A 68 19.24 9.21 -0.47
C ALA A 68 19.33 9.44 -1.99
N PHE A 69 20.49 9.95 -2.41
CA PHE A 69 20.79 10.37 -3.78
C PHE A 69 21.00 9.21 -4.79
N GLU A 70 21.13 7.96 -4.32
CA GLU A 70 21.49 6.81 -5.17
C GLU A 70 20.67 5.55 -4.84
N TYR A 71 19.42 5.49 -5.30
CA TYR A 71 18.66 4.23 -5.32
C TYR A 71 18.85 3.48 -6.64
N PRO A 72 18.75 2.14 -6.63
CA PRO A 72 18.70 1.39 -7.87
C PRO A 72 17.48 1.82 -8.68
N ASN A 73 17.64 2.00 -9.99
CA ASN A 73 16.57 2.43 -10.91
C ASN A 73 15.27 1.58 -10.88
N ASN A 74 15.31 0.35 -10.33
CA ASN A 74 14.13 -0.51 -10.14
C ASN A 74 13.38 -0.24 -8.83
N TYR A 75 13.82 0.76 -8.05
CA TYR A 75 13.29 1.07 -6.74
C TYR A 75 11.82 1.47 -6.80
N LEU A 76 11.44 2.41 -7.68
CA LEU A 76 10.05 2.83 -7.86
C LEU A 76 9.16 1.64 -8.22
N LEU A 77 9.59 0.83 -9.20
CA LEU A 77 8.87 -0.38 -9.59
C LEU A 77 8.69 -1.33 -8.38
N SER A 78 9.75 -1.56 -7.60
CA SER A 78 9.68 -2.44 -6.42
C SER A 78 8.65 -1.96 -5.39
N ARG A 79 8.54 -0.64 -5.19
CA ARG A 79 7.60 -0.02 -4.25
C ARG A 79 6.16 -0.07 -4.75
N VAL A 80 5.94 0.17 -6.03
CA VAL A 80 4.59 0.06 -6.63
C VAL A 80 4.12 -1.39 -6.66
N VAL A 81 4.98 -2.34 -7.01
CA VAL A 81 4.62 -3.76 -6.94
C VAL A 81 4.37 -4.18 -5.48
N SER A 82 5.16 -3.64 -4.55
CA SER A 82 4.91 -3.84 -3.11
C SER A 82 3.51 -3.40 -2.70
N SER A 83 3.05 -2.21 -3.13
CA SER A 83 1.71 -1.72 -2.78
C SER A 83 0.62 -2.61 -3.37
N LEU A 84 0.76 -3.09 -4.60
CA LEU A 84 -0.17 -4.03 -5.21
C LEU A 84 -0.24 -5.36 -4.46
N VAL A 85 0.90 -5.88 -3.98
CA VAL A 85 0.93 -7.09 -3.15
C VAL A 85 0.23 -6.85 -1.81
N MET A 86 0.43 -5.68 -1.18
CA MET A 86 -0.31 -5.32 0.05
C MET A 86 -1.83 -5.31 -0.19
N MET A 87 -2.26 -4.72 -1.31
CA MET A 87 -3.67 -4.66 -1.71
C MET A 87 -4.24 -6.07 -1.96
N ALA A 88 -3.50 -6.93 -2.66
CA ALA A 88 -3.91 -8.31 -2.91
C ALA A 88 -4.05 -9.14 -1.63
N ILE A 89 -3.08 -9.04 -0.70
CA ILE A 89 -3.14 -9.70 0.61
C ILE A 89 -4.33 -9.19 1.41
N THR A 90 -4.55 -7.87 1.43
CA THR A 90 -5.70 -7.26 2.11
C THR A 90 -7.03 -7.73 1.50
N ALA A 91 -7.13 -7.78 0.17
CA ALA A 91 -8.30 -8.30 -0.55
C ALA A 91 -8.61 -9.74 -0.16
N PHE A 92 -7.58 -10.59 -0.12
CA PHE A 92 -7.72 -11.99 0.26
C PHE A 92 -8.18 -12.14 1.71
N ILE A 93 -7.55 -11.45 2.66
CA ILE A 93 -7.93 -11.53 4.08
C ILE A 93 -9.36 -11.00 4.30
N PHE A 94 -9.74 -9.92 3.62
CA PHE A 94 -11.09 -9.37 3.71
C PHE A 94 -12.13 -10.33 3.11
N ALA A 95 -11.83 -10.95 1.98
CA ALA A 95 -12.71 -11.96 1.37
C ALA A 95 -12.99 -13.11 2.35
N LEU A 96 -11.94 -13.64 3.01
CA LEU A 96 -12.08 -14.67 4.04
C LEU A 96 -12.87 -14.18 5.25
N TYR A 97 -12.62 -12.95 5.70
CA TYR A 97 -13.31 -12.35 6.85
C TYR A 97 -14.82 -12.23 6.61
N TYR A 98 -15.22 -11.81 5.40
CA TYR A 98 -16.61 -11.77 4.99
C TYR A 98 -17.24 -13.16 4.84
N LEU A 99 -16.49 -14.13 4.32
CA LEU A 99 -16.96 -15.51 4.15
C LEU A 99 -17.27 -16.20 5.49
N ILE A 100 -16.57 -15.82 6.57
CA ILE A 100 -16.82 -16.31 7.93
C ILE A 100 -18.01 -15.60 8.60
N GLY A 101 -18.62 -14.61 7.93
CA GLY A 101 -19.85 -13.95 8.37
C GLY A 101 -19.67 -12.63 9.12
N TYR A 102 -18.43 -12.15 9.29
CA TYR A 102 -18.19 -10.83 9.89
C TYR A 102 -18.48 -9.70 8.90
N ARG A 103 -19.10 -8.61 9.39
CA ARG A 103 -19.52 -7.47 8.54
C ARG A 103 -18.93 -6.13 8.95
N THR A 104 -18.40 -6.01 10.16
CA THR A 104 -17.88 -4.75 10.73
C THR A 104 -16.41 -4.87 11.09
N PHE A 105 -15.62 -3.86 10.75
CA PHE A 105 -14.19 -3.85 10.99
C PHE A 105 -13.84 -3.12 12.28
N THR A 106 -13.07 -3.77 13.15
CA THR A 106 -12.45 -3.10 14.30
C THR A 106 -11.16 -2.41 13.87
N ALA A 107 -10.75 -1.36 14.59
CA ALA A 107 -9.46 -0.72 14.37
C ALA A 107 -8.30 -1.73 14.55
N VAL A 108 -8.39 -2.62 15.53
CA VAL A 108 -7.38 -3.66 15.79
C VAL A 108 -7.23 -4.60 14.60
N PHE A 109 -8.35 -5.07 14.03
CA PHE A 109 -8.34 -5.92 12.84
C PHE A 109 -7.63 -5.23 11.66
N TRP A 110 -7.95 -3.96 11.41
CA TRP A 110 -7.30 -3.21 10.34
C TRP A 110 -5.77 -3.12 10.52
N HIS A 111 -5.28 -2.82 11.73
CA HIS A 111 -3.84 -2.74 11.98
C HIS A 111 -3.16 -4.11 11.82
N ALA A 112 -3.81 -5.19 12.23
CA ALA A 112 -3.29 -6.55 12.02
C ALA A 112 -3.17 -6.88 10.52
N VAL A 113 -4.21 -6.60 9.73
CA VAL A 113 -4.18 -6.80 8.27
C VAL A 113 -3.13 -5.92 7.61
N CYS A 114 -3.02 -4.66 8.03
CA CYS A 114 -2.01 -3.71 7.57
C CYS A 114 -0.60 -4.25 7.79
N LEU A 115 -0.30 -4.75 8.99
CA LEU A 115 1.01 -5.29 9.33
C LEU A 115 1.37 -6.53 8.49
N VAL A 116 0.45 -7.49 8.36
CA VAL A 116 0.66 -8.69 7.52
C VAL A 116 0.87 -8.31 6.06
N SER A 117 0.05 -7.40 5.55
CA SER A 117 0.13 -6.94 4.15
C SER A 117 1.45 -6.23 3.88
N ILE A 118 1.89 -5.33 4.77
CA ILE A 118 3.15 -4.59 4.62
C ILE A 118 4.35 -5.55 4.64
N ILE A 119 4.38 -6.53 5.54
CA ILE A 119 5.46 -7.53 5.57
C ILE A 119 5.53 -8.28 4.24
N GLY A 120 4.39 -8.76 3.73
CA GLY A 120 4.32 -9.44 2.44
C GLY A 120 4.76 -8.55 1.27
N GLY A 121 4.29 -7.30 1.26
CA GLY A 121 4.70 -6.29 0.27
C GLY A 121 6.20 -6.01 0.31
N GLN A 122 6.78 -5.79 1.48
CA GLN A 122 8.21 -5.49 1.61
C GLN A 122 9.09 -6.68 1.24
N TYR A 123 8.64 -7.90 1.56
CA TYR A 123 9.31 -9.11 1.11
C TYR A 123 9.43 -9.16 -0.42
N VAL A 124 8.34 -8.85 -1.14
CA VAL A 124 8.35 -8.79 -2.61
C VAL A 124 9.23 -7.65 -3.12
N ALA A 125 9.16 -6.46 -2.50
CA ALA A 125 10.01 -5.32 -2.85
C ALA A 125 11.50 -5.69 -2.80
N TYR A 126 11.93 -6.31 -1.69
CA TYR A 126 13.30 -6.79 -1.50
C TYR A 126 13.73 -7.80 -2.57
N ARG A 127 12.83 -8.70 -3.00
CA ARG A 127 13.12 -9.67 -4.07
C ARG A 127 13.27 -8.98 -5.44
N ILE A 128 12.44 -7.99 -5.74
CA ILE A 128 12.46 -7.24 -7.01
C ILE A 128 13.72 -6.39 -7.11
N GLN A 129 14.08 -5.67 -6.05
CA GLN A 129 15.29 -4.82 -6.03
C GLN A 129 16.57 -5.60 -6.38
N ARG A 130 16.62 -6.90 -6.06
CA ARG A 130 17.76 -7.78 -6.34
C ARG A 130 17.82 -8.34 -7.76
N ARG A 131 16.78 -8.17 -8.56
CA ARG A 131 16.74 -8.62 -9.96
C ARG A 131 17.49 -7.61 -10.83
N LYS A 132 18.67 -8.01 -11.32
CA LYS A 132 19.51 -7.17 -12.19
C LYS A 132 18.85 -6.82 -13.53
N GLU A 133 17.99 -7.70 -14.03
CA GLU A 133 17.23 -7.51 -15.28
C GLU A 133 16.30 -6.29 -15.24
N LEU A 134 15.83 -5.90 -14.05
CA LEU A 134 14.88 -4.80 -13.88
C LEU A 134 15.58 -3.45 -13.67
N ARG A 135 16.92 -3.38 -13.74
CA ARG A 135 17.73 -2.20 -13.36
C ARG A 135 17.54 -0.97 -14.28
N PHE A 136 16.68 -1.02 -15.29
CA PHE A 136 16.31 0.16 -16.10
C PHE A 136 14.78 0.30 -16.26
N SER A 137 14.02 -0.10 -15.24
CA SER A 137 12.55 -0.16 -15.28
C SER A 137 11.84 1.08 -14.74
N LEU A 138 12.50 2.25 -14.70
CA LEU A 138 11.88 3.48 -14.18
C LEU A 138 10.57 3.82 -14.89
N HIS A 139 10.56 3.76 -16.23
CA HIS A 139 9.36 4.03 -17.03
C HIS A 139 8.23 3.04 -16.73
N LEU A 140 8.56 1.76 -16.53
CA LEU A 140 7.59 0.75 -16.12
C LEU A 140 7.04 1.04 -14.72
N GLY A 141 7.90 1.45 -13.79
CA GLY A 141 7.50 1.85 -12.45
C GLY A 141 6.56 3.07 -12.46
N LEU A 142 6.85 4.08 -13.27
CA LEU A 142 6.00 5.26 -13.45
C LEU A 142 4.66 4.91 -14.09
N ALA A 143 4.66 4.12 -15.17
CA ALA A 143 3.43 3.66 -15.82
C ALA A 143 2.54 2.88 -14.83
N GLN A 144 3.13 1.95 -14.09
CA GLN A 144 2.41 1.16 -13.10
C GLN A 144 1.91 2.00 -11.92
N TYR A 145 2.68 3.02 -11.51
CA TYR A 145 2.25 3.98 -10.49
C TYR A 145 0.98 4.71 -10.93
N LEU A 146 0.96 5.27 -12.14
CA LEU A 146 -0.19 6.00 -12.68
C LEU A 146 -1.43 5.10 -12.85
N VAL A 147 -1.24 3.87 -13.35
CA VAL A 147 -2.32 2.89 -13.46
C VAL A 147 -2.88 2.55 -12.09
N THR A 148 -2.02 2.27 -11.11
CA THR A 148 -2.45 1.93 -9.75
C THR A 148 -3.20 3.08 -9.09
N ALA A 149 -2.69 4.32 -9.21
CA ALA A 149 -3.38 5.51 -8.71
C ALA A 149 -4.77 5.67 -9.33
N SER A 150 -4.86 5.53 -10.65
CA SER A 150 -6.12 5.66 -11.39
C SER A 150 -7.14 4.62 -10.95
N LEU A 151 -6.72 3.35 -10.82
CA LEU A 151 -7.59 2.27 -10.37
C LEU A 151 -8.12 2.51 -8.96
N ILE A 152 -7.27 2.96 -8.04
CA ILE A 152 -7.69 3.26 -6.66
C ILE A 152 -8.72 4.39 -6.65
N ILE A 153 -8.48 5.47 -7.40
CA ILE A 153 -9.43 6.60 -7.50
C ILE A 153 -10.77 6.11 -8.05
N VAL A 154 -10.75 5.38 -9.18
CA VAL A 154 -11.97 4.86 -9.80
C VAL A 154 -12.72 3.91 -8.86
N PHE A 155 -12.05 2.96 -8.22
CA PHE A 155 -12.72 2.02 -7.32
C PHE A 155 -13.29 2.69 -6.06
N THR A 156 -12.58 3.67 -5.49
CA THR A 156 -13.08 4.40 -4.33
C THR A 156 -14.28 5.29 -4.65
N GLN A 157 -14.39 5.80 -5.88
CA GLN A 157 -15.56 6.55 -6.34
C GLN A 157 -16.74 5.66 -6.70
N LEU A 158 -16.49 4.52 -7.38
CA LEU A 158 -17.55 3.62 -7.84
C LEU A 158 -18.14 2.77 -6.70
N SER A 159 -17.34 2.39 -5.70
CA SER A 159 -17.77 1.55 -4.59
C SER A 159 -17.23 2.08 -3.25
N PRO A 160 -17.70 3.26 -2.79
CA PRO A 160 -17.17 3.93 -1.60
C PRO A 160 -17.35 3.12 -0.31
N SER A 161 -18.34 2.23 -0.27
CA SER A 161 -18.58 1.29 0.85
C SER A 161 -17.65 0.07 0.83
N GLY A 162 -16.88 -0.16 -0.23
CA GLY A 162 -16.00 -1.32 -0.35
C GLY A 162 -16.71 -2.63 -0.69
N PHE A 163 -17.89 -2.57 -1.30
CA PHE A 163 -18.62 -3.75 -1.74
C PHE A 163 -17.90 -4.43 -2.91
N LEU A 164 -16.99 -5.36 -2.61
CA LEU A 164 -16.43 -6.31 -3.57
C LEU A 164 -17.12 -7.68 -3.52
N PHE A 165 -17.70 -8.05 -2.36
CA PHE A 165 -18.11 -9.44 -2.08
C PHE A 165 -19.60 -9.59 -1.70
N THR A 166 -20.49 -8.71 -2.15
CA THR A 166 -21.95 -8.81 -1.89
C THR A 166 -22.64 -9.98 -2.57
N TRP A 167 -21.92 -10.76 -3.38
CA TRP A 167 -22.44 -11.94 -4.08
C TRP A 167 -22.69 -13.14 -3.14
N PHE A 168 -22.21 -13.11 -1.89
CA PHE A 168 -22.55 -14.09 -0.85
C PHE A 168 -23.84 -13.69 -0.11
N ARG A 169 -24.93 -13.52 -0.86
CA ARG A 169 -26.29 -13.43 -0.30
C ARG A 169 -26.96 -14.79 -0.35
#